data_AF-A0A124SER7-F1
#
_entry.id   AF-A0A124SER7-F1
#
_cell.length_a   1.000
_cell.length_b   1.000
_cell.length_c   1.000
_cell.angle_alpha   90.00
_cell.angle_beta   90.00
_cell.angle_gamma   90.00
#
_symmetry.space_group_name_H-M   'P 1'
#
loop_
_entity.id
_entity.type
_entity.pdbx_description
1 polymer ?
#
loop_
_entity_poly.entity_id
_entity_poly.type
_entity_poly.pdbx_seq_one_letter_code
_entity_poly.pdbx_strand_id
1 'polypeptide(L)'
;MQGPPHSFLFKARVTIDGVMYEGPEFCTTLKDAEHTSAKVSFTSLSPDGAKEDDCLYKSLLQELAQKKGLVLPVYATNRDGPPHMPSFASTVQIAGKCFMGQEARTKKQAEMNVAIVAYTNLNEGNESSVHVNAYI
;
A
#
# COMPACT_ATOMS: atom_id res chain seq x y z
N MET A 1 31.36 18.95 15.83
CA MET A 1 31.33 19.95 14.75
C MET A 1 32.61 19.75 13.94
N GLN A 2 32.55 19.05 12.81
CA GLN A 2 33.75 18.88 11.96
C GLN A 2 33.34 18.90 10.48
N GLY A 3 33.68 20.00 9.80
CA GLY A 3 33.48 20.25 8.39
C GLY A 3 34.12 21.61 8.02
N PRO A 4 34.56 21.83 6.77
CA PRO A 4 35.16 23.10 6.35
C PRO A 4 34.28 24.32 6.68
N PRO A 5 34.82 25.56 6.75
CA PRO A 5 34.14 26.78 7.23
C PRO A 5 32.83 27.16 6.51
N HIS A 6 32.45 26.45 5.44
CA HIS A 6 31.31 26.74 4.58
C HIS A 6 30.36 25.55 4.34
N SER A 7 30.50 24.43 5.04
CA SER A 7 29.53 23.34 4.95
C SER A 7 29.15 22.83 6.34
N PHE A 8 28.06 23.36 6.88
CA PHE A 8 27.41 22.73 8.03
C PHE A 8 26.86 21.39 7.57
N LEU A 9 27.41 20.32 8.12
CA LEU A 9 26.96 18.96 7.91
C LEU A 9 26.01 18.59 9.05
N PHE A 10 24.76 18.32 8.70
CA PHE A 10 23.68 17.95 9.60
C PHE A 10 23.42 16.45 9.51
N LYS A 11 23.17 15.84 10.66
CA LYS A 11 22.73 14.46 10.78
C LYS A 11 21.56 14.43 11.77
N ALA A 12 20.46 13.83 11.35
CA ALA A 12 19.27 13.69 12.17
C ALA A 12 19.03 12.20 12.47
N ARG A 13 18.47 11.93 13.65
CA ARG A 13 18.04 10.60 14.09
C ARG A 13 16.58 10.65 14.48
N VAL A 14 15.84 9.61 14.16
CA VAL A 14 14.44 9.44 14.56
C VAL A 14 14.31 8.11 15.31
N THR A 15 13.63 8.13 16.45
CA THR A 15 13.37 6.92 17.25
C THR A 15 11.89 6.55 17.11
N ILE A 16 11.59 5.37 16.57
CA ILE A 16 10.24 4.82 16.48
C ILE A 16 10.24 3.43 17.12
N ASP A 17 9.36 3.20 18.09
CA ASP A 17 9.25 1.94 18.84
C ASP A 17 10.56 1.46 19.49
N GLY A 18 11.40 2.40 19.92
CA GLY A 18 12.71 2.11 20.52
C GLY A 18 13.82 1.79 19.50
N VAL A 19 13.49 1.72 18.21
CA VAL A 19 14.46 1.56 17.12
C VAL A 19 14.90 2.94 16.64
N MET A 20 16.22 3.16 16.59
CA MET A 20 16.80 4.40 16.07
C MET A 20 17.11 4.26 14.58
N TYR A 21 16.64 5.22 13.81
CA TYR A 21 16.87 5.35 12.38
C TYR A 21 17.67 6.60 12.11
N GLU A 22 18.65 6.49 11.22
CA GLU A 22 19.57 7.56 10.90
C GLU A 22 19.86 7.54 9.40
N GLY A 23 19.97 8.72 8.78
CA GLY A 23 20.33 8.83 7.37
C GLY A 23 21.74 8.31 7.08
N PRO A 24 21.99 7.70 5.90
CA PRO A 24 23.30 7.14 5.55
C PRO A 24 24.38 8.19 5.30
N GLU A 25 23.99 9.45 5.02
CA GLU A 25 24.90 10.53 4.65
C GLU A 25 24.67 11.79 5.49
N PHE A 26 25.69 12.64 5.59
CA PHE A 26 25.56 13.97 6.15
C PHE A 26 24.91 14.91 5.15
N CYS A 27 23.86 15.61 5.55
CA CYS A 27 23.16 16.55 4.68
C CYS A 27 23.64 17.98 4.92
N THR A 28 23.54 18.84 3.91
CA THR A 28 23.94 20.26 4.01
C THR A 28 22.89 21.13 4.70
N THR A 29 21.69 20.60 4.91
CA THR A 29 20.62 21.28 5.65
C THR A 29 19.99 20.36 6.70
N LEU A 30 19.51 20.96 7.78
CA LEU A 30 18.76 20.25 8.84
C LEU A 30 17.51 19.56 8.26
N LYS A 31 16.77 20.25 7.37
CA LYS A 31 15.54 19.74 6.76
C LYS A 31 15.78 18.46 5.96
N ASP A 32 16.87 18.43 5.18
CA ASP A 32 17.23 17.25 4.38
C ASP A 32 17.65 16.07 5.27
N ALA A 33 18.38 16.36 6.35
CA ALA A 33 18.78 15.33 7.32
C ALA A 33 17.56 14.71 8.02
N GLU A 34 16.62 15.54 8.48
CA GLU A 34 15.37 15.10 9.10
C GLU A 34 14.53 14.23 8.14
N HIS A 35 14.33 14.70 6.92
CA HIS A 35 13.58 13.96 5.90
C HIS A 35 14.26 12.62 5.57
N THR A 36 15.58 12.61 5.45
CA THR A 36 16.35 11.38 5.18
C THR A 36 16.17 10.36 6.30
N SER A 37 16.27 10.80 7.56
CA SER A 37 16.07 9.93 8.72
C SER A 37 14.64 9.38 8.79
N ALA A 38 13.64 10.22 8.50
CA ALA A 38 12.23 9.82 8.48
C ALA A 38 11.97 8.78 7.38
N LYS A 39 12.53 8.99 6.17
CA LYS A 39 12.42 8.06 5.05
C LYS A 39 13.01 6.69 5.38
N VAL A 40 14.21 6.64 5.99
CA VAL A 40 14.86 5.38 6.41
C VAL A 40 13.99 4.62 7.42
N SER A 41 13.40 5.34 8.38
CA SER A 41 12.46 4.77 9.33
C SER A 41 11.22 4.19 8.64
N PHE A 42 10.60 4.97 7.76
CA PHE A 42 9.42 4.54 7.01
C PHE A 42 9.68 3.28 6.17
N THR A 43 10.79 3.23 5.44
CA THR A 43 11.17 2.05 4.64
C THR A 43 11.45 0.81 5.48
N SER A 44 11.88 0.97 6.74
CA SER A 44 12.19 -0.14 7.61
C SER A 44 10.96 -0.67 8.34
N LEU A 45 10.02 0.21 8.69
CA LEU A 45 8.76 -0.14 9.35
C LEU A 45 7.72 -0.69 8.36
N SER A 46 7.82 -0.30 7.09
CA SER A 46 6.96 -0.81 6.01
C SER A 46 7.79 -1.70 5.07
N PRO A 47 7.83 -3.03 5.28
CA PRO A 47 8.59 -3.95 4.42
C PRO A 47 8.00 -4.07 3.00
N ASP A 48 6.84 -3.48 2.75
CA ASP A 48 6.19 -3.43 1.45
C ASP A 48 6.00 -1.96 1.09
N GLY A 49 6.88 -1.42 0.22
CA GLY A 49 7.03 0.00 -0.06
C GLY A 49 5.74 0.69 -0.52
N ALA A 50 4.91 1.09 0.45
CA ALA A 50 3.71 1.87 0.23
C ALA A 50 4.12 3.28 -0.18
N LYS A 51 4.11 3.52 -1.49
CA LYS A 51 4.08 4.86 -2.03
C LYS A 51 2.78 5.52 -1.55
N GLU A 52 2.99 6.47 -0.65
CA GLU A 52 2.17 7.60 -0.24
C GLU A 52 0.93 7.82 -1.14
N ASP A 53 -0.25 7.69 -0.51
CA ASP A 53 -1.60 8.12 -0.93
C ASP A 53 -2.34 7.43 -2.09
N ASP A 54 -1.76 6.49 -2.83
CA ASP A 54 -2.40 5.97 -4.05
C ASP A 54 -3.36 4.77 -3.89
N CYS A 55 -3.60 4.29 -2.68
CA CYS A 55 -4.20 2.97 -2.47
C CYS A 55 -5.18 2.88 -1.28
N LEU A 56 -5.96 3.93 -0.99
CA LEU A 56 -6.97 3.93 0.10
C LEU A 56 -7.77 2.61 0.17
N TYR A 57 -8.31 2.15 -0.97
CA TYR A 57 -9.08 0.89 -1.01
C TYR A 57 -8.26 -0.37 -0.80
N LYS A 58 -6.96 -0.39 -1.12
CA LYS A 58 -6.10 -1.52 -0.78
C LYS A 58 -5.80 -1.57 0.71
N SER A 59 -5.52 -0.42 1.32
CA SER A 59 -5.34 -0.31 2.77
C SER A 59 -6.61 -0.71 3.50
N LEU A 60 -7.77 -0.21 3.06
CA LEU A 60 -9.07 -0.58 3.62
C LEU A 60 -9.35 -2.09 3.49
N LEU A 61 -9.01 -2.71 2.35
CA LEU A 61 -9.12 -4.16 2.18
C LEU A 61 -8.20 -4.94 3.10
N GLN A 62 -6.96 -4.47 3.29
CA GLN A 62 -5.99 -5.09 4.17
C GLN A 62 -6.44 -5.00 5.64
N GLU A 63 -6.86 -3.81 6.08
CA GLU A 63 -7.41 -3.59 7.42
C GLU A 63 -8.66 -4.44 7.66
N LEU A 64 -9.57 -4.51 6.67
CA LEU A 64 -10.75 -5.37 6.74
C LEU A 64 -10.37 -6.85 6.85
N ALA A 65 -9.38 -7.31 6.09
CA ALA A 65 -8.90 -8.68 6.15
C ALA A 65 -8.38 -9.01 7.56
N GLN A 66 -7.51 -8.16 8.09
CA GLN A 66 -6.94 -8.30 9.43
C GLN A 66 -8.03 -8.28 10.51
N LYS A 67 -8.94 -7.31 10.45
CA LYS A 67 -10.05 -7.16 11.41
C LYS A 67 -10.98 -8.38 11.41
N LYS A 68 -11.20 -9.01 10.26
CA LYS A 68 -12.04 -10.21 10.10
C LYS A 68 -11.26 -11.53 10.26
N GLY A 69 -9.95 -11.49 10.54
CA GLY A 69 -9.11 -12.69 10.65
C GLY A 69 -8.95 -13.46 9.33
N LEU A 70 -9.09 -12.77 8.20
CA LEU A 70 -8.95 -13.34 6.86
C LEU A 70 -7.49 -13.32 6.41
N VAL A 71 -7.17 -14.18 5.44
CA VAL A 71 -5.92 -14.11 4.70
C VAL A 71 -5.84 -12.76 3.97
N LEU A 72 -4.64 -12.16 3.96
CA LEU A 72 -4.40 -10.87 3.32
C LEU A 72 -4.75 -10.90 1.82
N PRO A 73 -5.20 -9.77 1.24
CA PRO A 73 -5.58 -9.71 -0.17
C PRO A 73 -4.37 -9.97 -1.08
N VAL A 74 -4.53 -10.84 -2.08
CA VAL A 74 -3.50 -11.14 -3.09
C VAL A 74 -3.90 -10.52 -4.42
N TYR A 75 -3.06 -9.61 -4.95
CA TYR A 75 -3.30 -8.95 -6.24
C TYR A 75 -2.52 -9.62 -7.36
N ALA A 76 -3.14 -9.71 -8.54
CA ALA A 76 -2.46 -10.01 -9.78
C ALA A 76 -2.87 -9.00 -10.84
N THR A 77 -1.90 -8.52 -11.63
CA THR A 77 -2.16 -7.60 -12.74
C THR A 77 -1.53 -8.13 -14.00
N ASN A 78 -2.34 -8.25 -15.04
CA ASN A 78 -1.92 -8.57 -16.38
C ASN A 78 -1.87 -7.29 -17.21
N ARG A 79 -0.82 -7.14 -18.01
CA ARG A 79 -0.67 -6.08 -18.99
C ARG A 79 -0.81 -6.68 -20.38
N ASP A 80 -1.66 -6.08 -21.18
CA ASP A 80 -1.87 -6.45 -22.58
C ASP A 80 -1.85 -5.19 -23.47
N GLY A 81 -2.01 -5.38 -24.78
CA GLY A 81 -2.06 -4.31 -25.78
C GLY A 81 -0.69 -3.82 -26.23
N PRO A 82 -0.65 -3.02 -27.31
CA PRO A 82 0.60 -2.55 -27.89
C PRO A 82 1.32 -1.55 -26.97
N PRO A 83 2.64 -1.35 -27.13
CA PRO A 83 3.43 -0.45 -26.26
C PRO A 83 2.87 0.98 -26.16
N HIS A 84 2.24 1.48 -27.23
CA HIS A 84 1.64 2.82 -27.29
C HIS A 84 0.18 2.88 -26.79
N MET A 85 -0.46 1.73 -26.54
CA MET A 85 -1.86 1.66 -26.12
C MET A 85 -2.10 0.50 -25.13
N PRO A 86 -1.39 0.46 -23.98
CA PRO A 86 -1.51 -0.65 -23.06
C PRO A 86 -2.92 -0.75 -22.44
N SER A 87 -3.32 -1.97 -22.10
CA SER A 87 -4.46 -2.29 -21.24
C SER A 87 -3.96 -3.06 -20.01
N PHE A 88 -4.54 -2.80 -18.86
CA PHE A 88 -4.20 -3.45 -17.60
C PHE A 88 -5.46 -4.02 -16.98
N ALA A 89 -5.44 -5.31 -16.69
CA ALA A 89 -6.51 -6.03 -15.99
C ALA A 89 -5.96 -6.51 -14.65
N SER A 90 -6.65 -6.19 -13.56
CA SER A 90 -6.24 -6.61 -12.22
C SER A 90 -7.31 -7.47 -11.55
N THR A 91 -6.85 -8.48 -10.80
CA THR A 91 -7.66 -9.34 -9.94
C THR A 91 -7.17 -9.24 -8.50
N VAL A 92 -8.08 -9.48 -7.54
CA VAL A 92 -7.73 -9.62 -6.12
C VAL A 92 -8.42 -10.85 -5.54
N GLN A 93 -7.67 -11.65 -4.80
CA GLN A 93 -8.20 -12.78 -4.05
C GLN A 93 -8.22 -12.44 -2.55
N ILE A 94 -9.39 -12.61 -1.92
CA ILE A 94 -9.60 -12.33 -0.49
C ILE A 94 -10.80 -13.14 0.02
N ALA A 95 -10.72 -13.68 1.24
CA ALA A 95 -11.77 -14.54 1.83
C ALA A 95 -12.16 -15.74 0.96
N GLY A 96 -11.22 -16.30 0.19
CA GLY A 96 -11.49 -17.39 -0.77
C GLY A 96 -12.28 -16.97 -2.01
N LYS A 97 -12.60 -15.67 -2.15
CA LYS A 97 -13.28 -15.09 -3.32
C LYS A 97 -12.26 -14.39 -4.21
N CYS A 98 -12.50 -14.42 -5.52
CA CYS A 98 -11.72 -13.69 -6.51
C CYS A 98 -12.59 -12.60 -7.13
N PHE A 99 -12.08 -11.37 -7.15
CA PHE A 99 -12.75 -10.23 -7.77
C PHE A 99 -11.92 -9.71 -8.93
N MET A 100 -12.59 -9.11 -9.91
CA MET A 100 -11.99 -8.49 -11.08
C MET A 100 -12.57 -7.09 -11.26
N GLY A 101 -11.69 -6.13 -11.52
CA GLY A 101 -12.07 -4.74 -11.81
C GLY A 101 -12.18 -4.48 -13.31
N GLN A 102 -12.72 -3.32 -13.68
CA GLN A 102 -12.63 -2.84 -15.06
C GLN A 102 -11.18 -2.64 -15.49
N GLU A 103 -10.87 -3.01 -16.73
CA GLU A 103 -9.56 -2.75 -17.32
C GLU A 103 -9.26 -1.25 -17.40
N ALA A 104 -7.99 -0.89 -17.33
CA ALA A 104 -7.56 0.50 -17.37
C ALA A 104 -6.28 0.69 -18.19
N ARG A 105 -5.98 1.96 -18.51
CA ARG A 105 -4.73 2.34 -19.22
C ARG A 105 -3.49 2.39 -18.33
N THR A 106 -3.66 2.25 -17.02
CA THR A 106 -2.56 2.22 -16.06
C THR A 106 -2.75 1.09 -15.05
N LYS A 107 -1.63 0.49 -14.61
CA LYS A 107 -1.62 -0.53 -13.56
C LYS A 107 -2.32 -0.04 -12.29
N LYS A 108 -2.01 1.19 -11.87
CA LYS A 108 -2.59 1.83 -10.68
C LYS A 108 -4.12 1.88 -10.74
N GLN A 109 -4.69 2.35 -11.87
CA GLN A 109 -6.14 2.44 -11.99
C GLN A 109 -6.81 1.06 -12.03
N ALA A 110 -6.21 0.09 -12.72
CA ALA A 110 -6.74 -1.28 -12.76
C ALA A 110 -6.76 -1.91 -11.34
N GLU A 111 -5.67 -1.72 -10.58
CA GLU A 111 -5.60 -2.15 -9.17
C GLU A 111 -6.61 -1.43 -8.26
N MET A 112 -6.83 -0.12 -8.46
CA MET A 112 -7.85 0.63 -7.74
C MET A 112 -9.26 0.12 -8.06
N ASN A 113 -9.56 -0.13 -9.34
CA ASN A 113 -10.86 -0.63 -9.78
C ASN A 113 -11.20 -1.97 -9.10
N VAL A 114 -10.25 -2.89 -9.05
CA VAL A 114 -10.50 -4.20 -8.41
C VAL A 114 -10.58 -4.08 -6.88
N ALA A 115 -9.79 -3.21 -6.27
CA ALA A 115 -9.86 -2.96 -4.82
C ALA A 115 -11.22 -2.40 -4.40
N ILE A 116 -11.78 -1.46 -5.17
CA ILE A 116 -13.14 -0.93 -4.93
C ILE A 116 -14.17 -2.05 -4.99
N VAL A 117 -14.17 -2.85 -6.06
CA VAL A 117 -15.12 -3.95 -6.24
C VAL A 117 -15.06 -4.94 -5.09
N ALA A 118 -13.86 -5.37 -4.69
CA ALA A 118 -13.71 -6.30 -3.58
C ALA A 118 -14.17 -5.67 -2.25
N TYR A 119 -13.83 -4.40 -1.99
CA TYR A 119 -14.19 -3.73 -0.74
C TYR A 119 -15.71 -3.56 -0.61
N THR A 120 -16.37 -3.09 -1.66
CA THR A 120 -17.84 -2.91 -1.66
C THR A 120 -18.53 -4.25 -1.46
N ASN A 121 -18.12 -5.29 -2.17
CA ASN A 121 -18.72 -6.63 -2.04
C ASN A 121 -18.54 -7.24 -0.63
N LEU A 122 -17.40 -7.01 0.02
CA LEU A 122 -17.14 -7.52 1.37
C LEU A 122 -17.84 -6.71 2.47
N ASN A 123 -18.19 -5.46 2.18
CA ASN A 123 -18.93 -4.61 3.10
C ASN A 123 -20.44 -4.81 2.95
N GLU A 124 -20.95 -4.91 1.71
CA GLU A 124 -22.37 -5.19 1.41
C GLU A 124 -22.75 -6.64 1.75
N GLY A 125 -21.84 -7.60 1.55
CA GLY A 125 -22.04 -9.00 1.92
C GLY A 125 -22.12 -9.25 3.43
N ASN A 126 -21.99 -8.22 4.28
CA ASN A 126 -22.14 -8.32 5.73
C ASN A 126 -23.61 -8.25 6.20
N GLU A 127 -24.57 -8.02 5.29
CA GLU A 127 -26.02 -7.97 5.60
C GLU A 127 -26.88 -8.94 4.77
N SER A 128 -26.33 -10.03 4.25
CA SER A 128 -27.15 -11.05 3.58
C SER A 128 -26.72 -12.46 3.96
N SER A 129 -26.92 -12.77 5.25
CA SER A 129 -27.21 -14.13 5.69
C SER A 129 -28.56 -14.54 5.11
N VAL A 130 -28.61 -14.90 3.83
CA VAL A 130 -29.79 -15.59 3.29
C VAL A 130 -29.70 -17.03 3.78
N HIS A 131 -30.22 -17.23 4.98
CA HIS A 131 -30.48 -18.55 5.52
C HIS A 131 -31.64 -19.14 4.70
N VAL A 132 -31.33 -19.87 3.63
CA VAL A 132 -32.32 -20.71 2.97
C VAL A 132 -32.56 -21.94 3.83
N ASN A 133 -33.45 -21.81 4.81
CA ASN A 133 -34.12 -22.95 5.42
C ASN A 133 -35.15 -23.48 4.41
N ALA A 134 -34.86 -24.62 3.78
CA ALA A 134 -35.92 -25.44 3.20
C ALA A 134 -36.38 -26.42 4.27
N TYR A 135 -37.61 -26.22 4.76
CA TYR A 135 -38.35 -27.15 5.61
C TYR A 135 -39.00 -28.24 4.75
N ILE A 136 -38.90 -29.48 5.26
CA ILE A 136 -39.53 -30.77 4.90
C ILE A 136 -39.60 -31.18 3.42
#